data_AF-A0A969R2Y8-F1
#
_entry.id   AF-A0A969R2Y8-F1
#
_cell.length_a   1.000
_cell.length_b   1.000
_cell.length_c   1.000
_cell.angle_alpha   90.00
_cell.angle_beta   90.00
_cell.angle_gamma   90.00
#
_symmetry.space_group_name_H-M   'P 1'
#
loop_
_entity.id
_entity.type
_entity.pdbx_description
1 polymer ?
#
loop_
_entity_poly.entity_id
_entity_poly.type
_entity_poly.pdbx_seq_one_letter_code
_entity_poly.pdbx_strand_id
1 'polypeptide(L)'
;MNDIYAMGGRPVALVDVIFSKDEESAGEVLRGIRDNAERYGVPVVGGHTTLDAESGSLSVFILGKAEKLLSGFGACPGDDILLAADLEGKFYPAFNFWDSSSGLAEDALRRQLEILPELAEGDLADAAKDVSMAGLIGSALMMLEGSKAGAEIYLDRIPAPGGRAASKVAPDVPELRLHHLGQARKDAIYKGEVQGRGPRMRNDRQGHRRQQGFLYRRPRMRDVLESR
;
A
#
# COMPACT_ATOMS: atom_id res chain seq x y z
N MET A 1 5.67 -0.34 9.01
CA MET A 1 4.46 0.40 9.43
C MET A 1 3.30 0.10 8.51
N ASN A 2 3.43 0.36 7.20
CA ASN A 2 2.37 0.18 6.21
C ASN A 2 1.65 -1.18 6.30
N ASP A 3 2.40 -2.28 6.43
CA ASP A 3 1.84 -3.63 6.53
C ASP A 3 0.91 -3.80 7.75
N ILE A 4 1.22 -3.16 8.88
CA ILE A 4 0.38 -3.25 10.09
C ILE A 4 -0.96 -2.54 9.85
N TYR A 5 -0.92 -1.31 9.32
CA TYR A 5 -2.13 -0.57 8.98
C TYR A 5 -2.94 -1.24 7.86
N ALA A 6 -2.27 -1.82 6.85
CA ALA A 6 -2.93 -2.59 5.79
C ALA A 6 -3.79 -3.73 6.34
N MET A 7 -3.37 -4.33 7.45
CA MET A 7 -4.08 -5.43 8.10
C MET A 7 -5.15 -4.95 9.11
N GLY A 8 -5.46 -3.65 9.16
CA GLY A 8 -6.40 -3.06 10.12
C GLY A 8 -5.80 -2.85 11.52
N GLY A 9 -4.48 -2.98 11.66
CA GLY A 9 -3.78 -2.86 12.94
C GLY A 9 -3.16 -1.50 13.18
N ARG A 10 -2.84 -1.23 14.45
CA ARG A 10 -2.02 -0.11 14.89
C ARG A 10 -0.68 -0.63 15.42
N PRO A 11 0.46 -0.12 14.94
CA PRO A 11 1.77 -0.51 15.43
C PRO A 11 1.95 -0.03 16.88
N VAL A 12 2.54 -0.88 17.73
CA VAL A 12 2.71 -0.61 19.17
C VAL A 12 4.17 -0.61 19.61
N ALA A 13 5.05 -1.28 18.87
CA ALA A 13 6.47 -1.34 19.16
C ALA A 13 7.26 -1.72 17.91
N LEU A 14 8.50 -1.24 17.81
CA LEU A 14 9.47 -1.77 16.85
C LEU A 14 10.78 -2.20 17.51
N VAL A 15 11.45 -3.16 16.89
CA VAL A 15 12.86 -3.48 17.15
C VAL A 15 13.62 -3.54 15.83
N ASP A 16 14.90 -3.21 15.86
CA ASP A 16 15.77 -3.24 14.70
C ASP A 16 16.98 -4.18 14.86
N VAL A 17 17.46 -4.70 13.74
CA VAL A 17 18.74 -5.42 13.67
C VAL A 17 19.56 -4.78 12.56
N ILE A 18 20.73 -4.27 12.92
CA ILE A 18 21.63 -3.53 12.04
C ILE A 18 22.97 -4.23 11.96
N PHE A 19 23.42 -4.46 10.73
CA PHE A 19 24.81 -4.75 10.42
C PHE A 19 25.37 -3.52 9.71
N SER A 20 26.49 -3.01 10.20
CA SER A 20 27.13 -1.82 9.65
C SER A 20 28.63 -2.01 9.54
N LYS A 21 29.23 -1.30 8.60
CA LYS A 21 30.69 -1.27 8.42
C LYS A 21 31.37 -0.58 9.60
N ASP A 22 30.80 0.53 10.06
CA ASP A 22 31.34 1.38 11.11
C ASP A 22 30.23 2.01 11.95
N GLU A 23 30.63 2.56 13.09
CA GLU A 23 29.73 3.22 14.05
C GLU A 23 29.06 4.47 13.46
N GLU A 24 29.76 5.20 12.59
CA GLU A 24 29.22 6.40 11.94
C GLU A 24 28.00 6.04 11.07
N SER A 25 28.17 5.06 10.18
CA SER A 25 27.10 4.56 9.31
C SER A 25 25.94 3.96 10.12
N ALA A 26 26.25 3.22 11.20
CA ALA A 26 25.23 2.67 12.09
C ALA A 26 24.43 3.79 12.78
N GLY A 27 25.14 4.83 13.24
CA GLY A 27 24.55 6.00 13.87
C GLY A 27 23.59 6.73 12.95
N GLU A 28 23.91 6.86 11.66
CA GLU A 28 23.00 7.49 10.68
C GLU A 28 21.70 6.71 10.51
N VAL A 29 21.80 5.39 10.36
CA VAL A 29 20.64 4.49 10.21
C VAL A 29 19.77 4.52 11.47
N LEU A 30 20.39 4.41 12.65
CA LEU A 30 19.68 4.47 13.93
C LEU A 30 18.99 5.82 14.15
N ARG A 31 19.62 6.93 13.75
CA ARG A 31 18.96 8.26 13.75
C ARG A 31 17.72 8.22 12.85
N GLY A 32 17.84 7.74 11.61
CA GLY A 32 16.71 7.63 10.69
C GLY A 32 15.57 6.75 11.21
N ILE A 33 15.89 5.64 11.88
CA ILE A 33 14.89 4.76 12.53
C ILE A 33 14.18 5.50 13.65
N ARG A 34 14.91 6.14 14.57
CA ARG A 34 14.34 6.90 15.68
C ARG A 34 13.45 8.03 15.17
N ASP A 35 13.93 8.83 14.22
CA ASP A 35 13.20 9.97 13.69
C ASP A 35 11.90 9.51 13.00
N ASN A 36 11.91 8.39 12.28
CA ASN A 36 10.68 7.81 11.73
C ASN A 36 9.78 7.22 12.83
N ALA A 37 10.33 6.49 13.79
CA ALA A 37 9.59 5.93 14.91
C ALA A 37 8.80 7.01 15.67
N GLU A 38 9.43 8.17 15.92
CA GLU A 38 8.78 9.36 16.47
C GLU A 38 7.65 9.85 15.56
N ARG A 39 7.90 10.06 14.27
CA ARG A 39 6.86 10.52 13.32
C ARG A 39 5.64 9.59 13.25
N TYR A 40 5.85 8.27 13.31
CA TYR A 40 4.77 7.28 13.34
C TYR A 40 4.13 7.11 14.74
N GLY A 41 4.73 7.67 15.79
CA GLY A 41 4.25 7.54 17.17
C GLY A 41 4.44 6.13 17.75
N VAL A 42 5.48 5.40 17.30
CA VAL A 42 5.73 4.01 17.69
C VAL A 42 7.10 3.91 18.34
N PRO A 43 7.23 3.43 19.59
CA PRO A 43 8.51 3.39 20.27
C PRO A 43 9.43 2.29 19.71
N VAL A 44 10.73 2.62 19.60
CA VAL A 44 11.80 1.61 19.46
C VAL A 44 12.02 1.01 20.84
N VAL A 45 11.73 -0.28 21.01
CA VAL A 45 11.79 -0.97 22.32
C VAL A 45 13.03 -1.85 22.49
N GLY A 46 13.91 -1.87 21.50
CA GLY A 46 15.16 -2.61 21.53
C GLY A 46 15.72 -2.80 20.12
N GLY A 47 16.87 -3.46 20.07
CA GLY A 47 17.51 -3.81 18.81
C GLY A 47 18.84 -4.51 19.00
N HIS A 48 19.49 -4.87 17.90
CA HIS A 48 20.82 -5.46 17.90
C HIS A 48 21.68 -4.83 16.81
N THR A 49 22.86 -4.35 17.19
CA THR A 49 23.82 -3.74 16.27
C THR A 49 25.10 -4.54 16.21
N THR A 50 25.52 -4.90 15.00
CA THR A 50 26.81 -5.52 14.70
C THR A 50 27.63 -4.57 13.83
N LEU A 51 28.84 -4.26 14.27
CA LEU A 51 29.81 -3.44 13.52
C LEU A 51 30.80 -4.34 12.76
N ASP A 52 31.66 -3.74 11.94
CA ASP A 52 32.67 -4.42 11.14
C ASP A 52 32.10 -5.46 10.15
N ALA A 53 30.86 -5.24 9.71
CA ALA A 53 30.23 -6.10 8.71
C ALA A 53 30.75 -5.78 7.30
N GLU A 54 30.92 -6.81 6.46
CA GLU A 54 31.33 -6.65 5.05
C GLU A 54 30.33 -5.83 4.23
N SER A 55 29.06 -5.84 4.62
CA SER A 55 28.00 -5.06 3.98
C SER A 55 26.97 -4.57 4.99
N GLY A 56 26.38 -3.41 4.71
CA GLY A 56 25.31 -2.86 5.52
C GLY A 56 23.99 -3.61 5.30
N SER A 57 23.29 -3.95 6.38
CA SER A 57 21.93 -4.48 6.31
C SER A 57 21.07 -3.99 7.48
N LEU A 58 19.77 -3.85 7.21
CA LEU A 58 18.78 -3.44 8.19
C LEU A 58 17.60 -4.39 8.11
N SER A 59 17.21 -4.94 9.25
CA SER A 59 15.94 -5.62 9.45
C SER A 59 15.14 -4.91 10.54
N VAL A 60 13.84 -4.75 10.32
CA VAL A 60 12.94 -4.13 11.30
C VAL A 60 11.79 -5.07 11.54
N PHE A 61 11.53 -5.35 12.82
CA PHE A 61 10.34 -6.06 13.26
C PHE A 61 9.39 -5.08 13.95
N ILE A 62 8.11 -5.17 13.61
CA ILE A 62 7.08 -4.28 14.14
C ILE A 62 5.96 -5.14 14.71
N LEU A 63 5.65 -4.92 15.98
CA LEU A 63 4.49 -5.50 16.62
C LEU A 63 3.31 -4.54 16.45
N GLY A 64 2.15 -5.08 16.06
CA GLY A 64 0.90 -4.33 15.97
C GLY A 64 -0.25 -5.05 16.66
N LYS A 65 -1.33 -4.31 16.92
CA LYS A 65 -2.58 -4.82 17.47
C LYS A 65 -3.74 -4.36 16.60
N ALA A 66 -4.67 -5.26 16.30
CA ALA A 66 -5.91 -4.96 15.59
C ALA A 66 -7.10 -5.46 16.41
N GLU A 67 -8.20 -4.70 16.43
CA GLU A 67 -9.48 -5.18 16.97
C GLU A 67 -10.23 -6.00 15.93
N LYS A 68 -10.21 -5.54 14.67
CA LYS A 68 -10.69 -6.27 13.51
C LYS A 68 -9.62 -6.32 12.42
N LEU A 69 -9.42 -7.50 11.85
CA LEU A 69 -8.40 -7.73 10.82
C LEU A 69 -8.96 -7.48 9.42
N LEU A 70 -8.13 -6.88 8.57
CA LEU A 70 -8.33 -6.85 7.13
C LEU A 70 -7.42 -7.91 6.50
N SER A 71 -8.02 -8.94 5.91
CA SER A 71 -7.24 -10.04 5.33
C SER A 71 -6.75 -9.71 3.93
N GLY A 72 -5.47 -9.93 3.65
CA GLY A 72 -4.92 -9.91 2.29
C GLY A 72 -5.46 -11.02 1.36
N PHE A 73 -6.28 -11.92 1.89
CA PHE A 73 -6.80 -13.11 1.23
C PHE A 73 -8.33 -13.21 1.28
N GLY A 74 -9.01 -12.14 1.73
CA GLY A 74 -10.44 -12.14 2.03
C GLY A 74 -11.36 -11.60 0.92
N ALA A 75 -10.84 -11.34 -0.28
CA ALA A 75 -11.63 -10.73 -1.36
C ALA A 75 -12.60 -11.73 -2.00
N CYS A 76 -13.86 -11.35 -2.18
CA CYS A 76 -14.93 -12.22 -2.66
C CYS A 76 -15.59 -11.67 -3.94
N PRO A 77 -16.02 -12.52 -4.89
CA PRO A 77 -16.82 -12.06 -6.03
C PRO A 77 -18.02 -11.20 -5.60
N GLY A 78 -18.24 -10.08 -6.28
CA GLY A 78 -19.26 -9.09 -5.93
C GLY A 78 -18.79 -7.93 -5.04
N ASP A 79 -17.57 -7.97 -4.50
CA ASP A 79 -17.03 -6.81 -3.79
C ASP A 79 -16.61 -5.70 -4.77
N ASP A 80 -16.61 -4.45 -4.26
CA ASP A 80 -15.91 -3.34 -4.89
C ASP A 80 -14.44 -3.32 -4.46
N ILE A 81 -13.54 -2.86 -5.34
CA ILE A 81 -12.15 -2.56 -5.02
C ILE A 81 -12.00 -1.04 -4.87
N LEU A 82 -11.43 -0.57 -3.77
CA LEU A 82 -11.12 0.86 -3.59
C LEU A 82 -9.62 1.09 -3.48
N LEU A 83 -9.11 2.19 -4.03
CA LEU A 83 -7.73 2.64 -3.79
C LEU A 83 -7.73 3.76 -2.74
N ALA A 84 -7.19 3.51 -1.54
CA ALA A 84 -6.85 4.56 -0.58
C ALA A 84 -5.38 4.95 -0.77
N ALA A 85 -5.12 6.14 -1.30
CA ALA A 85 -3.77 6.64 -1.52
C ALA A 85 -3.71 8.16 -1.32
N ASP A 86 -2.61 8.65 -0.75
CA ASP A 86 -2.30 10.07 -0.75
C ASP A 86 -1.58 10.44 -2.06
N LEU A 87 -2.21 11.31 -2.83
CA LEU A 87 -1.73 11.78 -4.14
C LEU A 87 -0.90 13.06 -4.05
N GLU A 88 -0.76 13.65 -2.87
CA GLU A 88 0.04 14.85 -2.58
C GLU A 88 1.46 14.46 -2.12
N GLY A 89 2.11 13.65 -2.94
CA GLY A 89 3.47 13.15 -2.75
C GLY A 89 4.38 13.45 -3.93
N LYS A 90 5.52 12.75 -3.98
CA LYS A 90 6.43 12.81 -5.13
C LYS A 90 7.12 11.47 -5.35
N PHE A 91 7.55 11.24 -6.58
CA PHE A 91 8.46 10.12 -6.84
C PHE A 91 9.81 10.37 -6.17
N TYR A 92 10.31 9.36 -5.48
CA TYR A 92 11.65 9.41 -4.92
C TYR A 92 12.69 9.40 -6.06
N PRO A 93 13.75 10.24 -6.03
CA PRO A 93 14.66 10.36 -7.18
C PRO A 93 15.46 9.10 -7.50
N ALA A 94 15.94 8.40 -6.45
CA ALA A 94 16.83 7.24 -6.62
C ALA A 94 16.07 5.93 -6.84
N PHE A 95 14.79 5.89 -6.47
CA PHE A 95 13.95 4.70 -6.52
C PHE A 95 12.58 5.12 -7.01
N ASN A 96 12.01 4.43 -7.98
CA ASN A 96 10.70 4.81 -8.49
C ASN A 96 9.60 4.32 -7.55
N PHE A 97 9.57 4.91 -6.35
CA PHE A 97 8.45 4.79 -5.44
C PHE A 97 7.79 6.12 -5.16
N TRP A 98 6.48 6.05 -4.89
CA TRP A 98 5.69 7.21 -4.48
C TRP A 98 5.90 7.47 -2.99
N ASP A 99 6.50 8.61 -2.67
CA ASP A 99 6.65 9.10 -1.30
C ASP A 99 5.59 10.16 -1.01
N SER A 100 4.54 9.72 -0.33
CA SER A 100 3.51 10.57 0.26
C SER A 100 3.73 10.78 1.77
N SER A 101 4.79 10.23 2.35
CA SER A 101 4.97 10.22 3.81
C SER A 101 5.98 11.26 4.29
N SER A 102 7.11 11.47 3.60
CA SER A 102 8.20 12.29 4.13
C SER A 102 7.87 13.78 4.25
N GLY A 103 6.95 14.28 3.42
CA GLY A 103 6.52 15.68 3.44
C GLY A 103 5.37 15.98 4.41
N LEU A 104 4.72 14.96 4.96
CA LEU A 104 3.57 15.15 5.84
C LEU A 104 4.00 15.48 7.27
N ALA A 105 3.25 16.40 7.88
CA ALA A 105 3.27 16.62 9.32
C ALA A 105 2.83 15.34 10.05
N GLU A 106 3.41 15.08 11.22
CA GLU A 106 3.21 13.83 11.97
C GLU A 106 1.74 13.52 12.24
N ASP A 107 0.97 14.50 12.70
CA ASP A 107 -0.46 14.32 12.98
C ASP A 107 -1.26 14.02 11.70
N ALA A 108 -0.88 14.61 10.57
CA ALA A 108 -1.53 14.34 9.28
C ALA A 108 -1.21 12.92 8.81
N LEU A 109 0.07 12.50 8.89
CA LEU A 109 0.51 11.14 8.56
C LEU A 109 -0.24 10.10 9.40
N ARG A 110 -0.28 10.29 10.72
CA ARG A 110 -0.95 9.36 11.64
C ARG A 110 -2.45 9.29 11.36
N ARG A 111 -3.12 10.44 11.15
CA ARG A 111 -4.55 10.48 10.78
C ARG A 111 -4.85 9.76 9.47
N GLN A 112 -4.01 9.92 8.45
CA GLN A 112 -4.23 9.23 7.17
C GLN A 112 -4.11 7.71 7.30
N LEU A 113 -3.15 7.22 8.09
CA LEU A 113 -2.95 5.79 8.31
C LEU A 113 -4.05 5.17 9.17
N GLU A 114 -4.63 5.95 10.09
CA GLU A 114 -5.71 5.55 11.00
C GLU A 114 -7.01 5.19 10.26
N ILE A 115 -7.20 5.70 9.04
CA ILE A 115 -8.36 5.37 8.20
C ILE A 115 -8.51 3.85 8.02
N LEU A 116 -7.42 3.08 7.99
CA LEU A 116 -7.49 1.64 7.68
C LEU A 116 -8.00 0.80 8.86
N PRO A 117 -7.47 0.97 10.09
CA PRO A 117 -8.13 0.45 11.29
C PRO A 117 -9.58 0.90 11.42
N GLU A 118 -9.91 2.18 11.18
CA GLU A 118 -11.28 2.68 11.25
C GLU A 118 -12.21 1.98 10.24
N LEU A 119 -11.73 1.72 9.02
CA LEU A 119 -12.48 0.97 8.02
C LEU A 119 -12.71 -0.48 8.47
N ALA A 120 -11.71 -1.11 9.09
CA ALA A 120 -11.85 -2.46 9.62
C ALA A 120 -12.91 -2.50 10.72
N GLU A 121 -12.76 -1.64 11.73
CA GLU A 121 -13.58 -1.56 12.95
C GLU A 121 -15.01 -1.13 12.67
N GLY A 122 -15.23 -0.29 11.66
CA GLY A 122 -16.56 0.11 11.20
C GLY A 122 -17.27 -0.90 10.29
N ASP A 123 -16.74 -2.12 10.14
CA ASP A 123 -17.21 -3.11 9.16
C ASP A 123 -17.30 -2.52 7.74
N LEU A 124 -16.39 -1.59 7.43
CA LEU A 124 -16.26 -0.89 6.14
C LEU A 124 -15.30 -1.59 5.20
N ALA A 125 -14.50 -2.52 5.70
CA ALA A 125 -13.76 -3.45 4.86
C ALA A 125 -13.49 -4.77 5.56
N ASP A 126 -13.33 -5.83 4.76
CA ASP A 126 -12.96 -7.16 5.26
C ASP A 126 -11.66 -7.69 4.65
N ALA A 127 -11.23 -7.10 3.54
CA ALA A 127 -10.01 -7.47 2.85
C ALA A 127 -9.20 -6.24 2.51
N ALA A 128 -7.89 -6.35 2.66
CA ALA A 128 -7.01 -5.28 2.25
C ALA A 128 -5.61 -5.72 1.92
N LYS A 129 -4.96 -4.94 1.07
CA LYS A 129 -3.56 -5.10 0.76
C LYS A 129 -2.90 -3.76 0.47
N ASP A 130 -1.68 -3.62 0.96
CA ASP A 130 -0.79 -2.54 0.59
C ASP A 130 -0.35 -2.62 -0.88
N VAL A 131 -0.30 -1.47 -1.52
CA VAL A 131 0.40 -1.33 -2.78
C VAL A 131 1.89 -1.42 -2.47
N SER A 132 2.58 -2.29 -3.20
CA SER A 132 3.93 -2.70 -2.90
C SER A 132 4.85 -2.40 -4.07
N MET A 133 6.01 -3.06 -4.13
CA MET A 133 6.93 -2.99 -5.25
C MET A 133 6.34 -3.47 -6.58
N ALA A 134 5.28 -4.28 -6.51
CA ALA A 134 4.60 -4.79 -7.69
C ALA A 134 3.71 -3.71 -8.36
N GLY A 135 3.58 -2.54 -7.74
CA GLY A 135 2.67 -1.48 -8.15
C GLY A 135 1.20 -1.85 -7.92
N LEU A 136 0.31 -0.93 -8.22
CA LEU A 136 -1.13 -1.06 -7.97
C LEU A 136 -1.72 -2.37 -8.53
N ILE A 137 -1.47 -2.65 -9.80
CA ILE A 137 -2.01 -3.84 -10.47
C ILE A 137 -1.38 -5.11 -9.92
N GLY A 138 -0.07 -5.12 -9.69
CA GLY A 138 0.60 -6.28 -9.10
C GLY A 138 0.09 -6.60 -7.71
N SER A 139 -0.07 -5.60 -6.83
CA SER A 139 -0.65 -5.80 -5.51
C SER A 139 -2.11 -6.25 -5.57
N ALA A 140 -2.91 -5.72 -6.50
CA ALA A 140 -4.28 -6.20 -6.71
C ALA A 140 -4.31 -7.67 -7.12
N LEU A 141 -3.46 -8.07 -8.06
CA LEU A 141 -3.34 -9.47 -8.48
C LEU A 141 -2.93 -10.40 -7.33
N MET A 142 -1.99 -9.98 -6.48
CA MET A 142 -1.60 -10.78 -5.30
C MET A 142 -2.77 -11.00 -4.34
N MET A 143 -3.56 -9.95 -4.06
CA MET A 143 -4.74 -10.05 -3.21
C MET A 143 -5.78 -11.00 -3.84
N LEU A 144 -6.05 -10.85 -5.14
CA LEU A 144 -7.03 -11.64 -5.87
C LEU A 144 -6.61 -13.11 -5.99
N GLU A 145 -5.34 -13.38 -6.29
CA GLU A 145 -4.79 -14.74 -6.35
C GLU A 145 -4.93 -15.44 -5.01
N GLY A 146 -4.49 -14.78 -3.94
CA GLY A 146 -4.60 -15.30 -2.58
C GLY A 146 -6.04 -15.52 -2.12
N SER A 147 -6.98 -14.73 -2.66
CA SER A 147 -8.41 -14.86 -2.38
C SER A 147 -9.17 -15.79 -3.35
N LYS A 148 -8.49 -16.33 -4.38
CA LYS A 148 -9.09 -17.13 -5.46
C LYS A 148 -10.25 -16.40 -6.16
N ALA A 149 -10.11 -15.09 -6.35
CA ALA A 149 -11.07 -14.22 -7.01
C ALA A 149 -10.46 -13.55 -8.27
N GLY A 150 -11.30 -12.91 -9.08
CA GLY A 150 -10.86 -12.08 -10.21
C GLY A 150 -11.58 -10.73 -10.20
N ALA A 151 -10.99 -9.72 -10.85
CA ALA A 151 -11.50 -8.35 -10.88
C ALA A 151 -11.52 -7.77 -12.30
N GLU A 152 -12.51 -6.93 -12.59
CA GLU A 152 -12.41 -5.93 -13.65
C GLU A 152 -11.80 -4.65 -13.06
N ILE A 153 -10.73 -4.12 -13.66
CA ILE A 153 -10.06 -2.89 -13.18
C ILE A 153 -10.06 -1.84 -14.29
N TYR A 154 -10.76 -0.72 -14.05
CA TYR A 154 -10.85 0.42 -14.96
C TYR A 154 -9.69 1.40 -14.73
N LEU A 155 -8.60 1.23 -15.49
CA LEU A 155 -7.37 2.03 -15.32
C LEU A 155 -7.58 3.52 -15.54
N ASP A 156 -8.52 3.88 -16.43
CA ASP A 156 -8.93 5.24 -16.73
C ASP A 156 -9.68 5.91 -15.56
N ARG A 157 -10.08 5.16 -14.54
CA ARG A 157 -10.75 5.71 -13.35
C ARG A 157 -9.82 5.82 -12.15
N ILE A 158 -8.57 5.43 -12.29
CA ILE A 158 -7.59 5.45 -11.19
C ILE A 158 -6.99 6.86 -11.13
N PRO A 159 -7.15 7.59 -10.01
CA PRO A 159 -6.64 8.94 -9.90
C PRO A 159 -5.10 8.94 -9.91
N ALA A 160 -4.52 9.94 -10.57
CA ALA A 160 -3.08 10.11 -10.68
C ALA A 160 -2.62 11.41 -9.99
N PRO A 161 -1.38 11.45 -9.45
CA PRO A 161 -0.84 12.66 -8.85
C PRO A 161 -0.82 13.87 -9.79
N GLY A 162 -1.04 15.07 -9.24
CA GLY A 162 -1.01 16.33 -10.00
C GLY A 162 -2.27 16.64 -10.81
N GLY A 163 -3.42 16.04 -10.46
CA GLY A 163 -4.73 16.44 -10.99
C GLY A 163 -4.95 16.13 -12.48
N ARG A 164 -4.07 15.33 -13.11
CA ARG A 164 -4.40 14.70 -14.39
C ARG A 164 -5.42 13.60 -14.11
N ALA A 165 -6.67 14.03 -14.16
CA ALA A 165 -7.75 13.29 -14.77
C ALA A 165 -7.25 12.26 -15.80
N ALA A 166 -7.84 11.08 -15.93
CA ALA A 166 -9.27 10.89 -15.85
C ALA A 166 -9.77 10.66 -14.42
N SER A 167 -10.64 11.45 -13.82
CA SER A 167 -11.13 12.81 -13.98
C SER A 167 -11.53 13.24 -12.58
N LYS A 168 -11.15 14.45 -12.16
CA LYS A 168 -11.62 15.19 -10.97
C LYS A 168 -12.23 14.36 -9.84
N VAL A 169 -11.62 14.39 -8.65
CA VAL A 169 -12.26 13.91 -7.41
C VAL A 169 -13.72 14.34 -7.37
N ALA A 170 -14.63 13.37 -7.40
CA ALA A 170 -16.07 13.52 -7.26
C ALA A 170 -16.59 12.32 -6.44
N PRO A 171 -17.74 12.42 -5.76
CA PRO A 171 -18.23 11.46 -4.75
C PRO A 171 -18.57 10.06 -5.28
N ASP A 172 -18.35 9.81 -6.56
CA ASP A 172 -18.70 8.56 -7.23
C ASP A 172 -17.49 7.62 -7.22
N VAL A 173 -17.43 6.76 -6.21
CA VAL A 173 -16.51 5.61 -6.16
C VAL A 173 -16.64 4.82 -7.47
N PRO A 174 -15.55 4.57 -8.22
CA PRO A 174 -15.60 3.71 -9.39
C PRO A 174 -16.06 2.30 -8.98
N GLU A 175 -17.29 1.90 -9.35
CA GLU A 175 -17.76 0.52 -9.22
C GLU A 175 -16.76 -0.43 -9.91
N LEU A 176 -16.18 -1.35 -9.15
CA LEU A 176 -15.17 -2.30 -9.60
C LEU A 176 -15.69 -3.70 -9.27
N ARG A 177 -16.35 -4.37 -10.23
CA ARG A 177 -17.05 -5.64 -9.96
C ARG A 177 -16.10 -6.84 -10.02
N LEU A 178 -16.05 -7.60 -8.93
CA LEU A 178 -15.33 -8.88 -8.87
C LEU A 178 -16.16 -10.04 -9.48
N HIS A 179 -15.51 -10.89 -10.28
CA HIS A 179 -16.12 -12.07 -10.93
C HIS A 179 -15.56 -13.40 -10.41
N HIS A 180 -16.34 -14.47 -10.53
CA HIS A 180 -15.95 -15.83 -10.13
C HIS A 180 -14.97 -16.47 -11.13
N LEU A 181 -13.86 -17.03 -10.62
CA LEU A 181 -12.77 -17.62 -11.42
C LEU A 181 -13.17 -18.83 -12.28
N GLY A 182 -14.34 -19.44 -12.07
CA GLY A 182 -14.85 -20.54 -12.89
C GLY A 182 -15.27 -20.14 -14.31
N GLN A 183 -15.40 -18.84 -14.58
CA GLN A 183 -15.74 -18.29 -15.91
C GLN A 183 -14.72 -17.28 -16.45
N ALA A 184 -13.73 -16.87 -15.65
CA ALA A 184 -12.70 -15.94 -16.08
C ALA A 184 -11.65 -16.68 -16.93
N ARG A 185 -11.76 -16.58 -18.26
CA ARG A 185 -10.59 -16.80 -19.12
C ARG A 185 -9.51 -15.80 -18.71
N LYS A 186 -8.23 -16.20 -18.79
CA LYS A 186 -7.06 -15.31 -18.54
C LYS A 186 -7.14 -13.98 -19.32
N ASP A 187 -7.95 -13.96 -20.36
CA ASP A 187 -8.24 -12.88 -21.29
C ASP A 187 -9.15 -11.77 -20.68
N ALA A 188 -9.84 -12.02 -19.56
CA ALA A 188 -10.81 -11.10 -18.95
C ALA A 188 -10.19 -9.98 -18.09
N ILE A 189 -8.87 -9.81 -18.13
CA ILE A 189 -8.11 -8.83 -17.34
C ILE A 189 -8.15 -7.42 -17.98
N TYR A 190 -8.83 -7.23 -19.12
CA TYR A 190 -8.68 -6.01 -19.92
C TYR A 190 -9.99 -5.52 -20.55
N LYS A 191 -10.39 -4.29 -20.22
CA LYS A 191 -11.28 -3.48 -21.06
C LYS A 191 -10.77 -2.03 -21.10
N GLY A 192 -9.97 -1.76 -22.12
CA GLY A 192 -9.54 -0.43 -22.53
C GLY A 192 -8.93 -0.54 -23.92
N GLU A 193 -9.45 0.18 -24.90
CA GLU A 193 -8.86 0.21 -26.24
C GLU A 193 -7.52 0.96 -26.19
N VAL A 194 -6.41 0.26 -26.45
CA VAL A 194 -5.13 0.90 -26.73
C VAL A 194 -5.09 1.24 -28.22
N GLN A 195 -5.50 2.45 -28.59
CA GLN A 195 -5.14 3.00 -29.89
C GLN A 195 -3.68 3.51 -29.82
N GLY A 196 -2.74 2.71 -30.33
CA GLY A 196 -1.37 3.15 -30.58
C GLY A 196 -0.35 2.02 -30.57
N ARG A 197 0.24 1.71 -31.73
CA ARG A 197 1.39 0.80 -31.83
C ARG A 197 2.63 1.46 -31.20
N GLY A 198 2.99 1.06 -29.99
CA GLY A 198 4.26 1.38 -29.32
C GLY A 198 5.24 0.20 -29.35
N PRO A 199 6.57 0.45 -29.30
CA PRO A 199 7.58 -0.53 -29.66
C PRO A 199 7.71 -1.67 -28.64
N ARG A 200 8.06 -2.87 -29.14
CA ARG A 200 8.31 -4.07 -28.34
C ARG A 200 9.37 -3.80 -27.27
N MET A 201 8.98 -3.83 -26.00
CA MET A 201 9.95 -3.77 -24.90
C MET A 201 10.69 -5.10 -24.76
N ARG A 202 12.02 -5.01 -24.84
CA ARG A 202 12.95 -6.07 -24.40
C ARG A 202 12.88 -6.21 -22.89
N ASN A 203 13.00 -7.45 -22.44
CA ASN A 203 12.93 -7.86 -21.05
C ASN A 203 14.31 -7.70 -20.40
N ASP A 204 14.59 -6.51 -19.85
CA ASP A 204 15.78 -6.30 -19.03
C ASP A 204 15.41 -6.38 -17.54
N ARG A 205 16.02 -7.35 -16.87
CA ARG A 205 15.89 -7.64 -15.44
C ARG A 205 16.46 -6.48 -14.62
N GLN A 206 15.60 -5.73 -13.93
CA GLN A 206 15.94 -5.05 -12.67
C GLN A 206 14.64 -4.57 -12.00
N GLY A 207 14.21 -5.30 -10.96
CA GLY A 207 13.02 -4.95 -10.18
C GLY A 207 13.20 -3.71 -9.33
N HIS A 208 12.19 -3.44 -8.48
CA HIS A 208 12.17 -2.57 -7.29
C HIS A 208 11.51 -1.19 -7.44
N ARG A 209 10.18 -1.06 -7.22
CA ARG A 209 9.41 0.24 -7.25
C ARG A 209 8.12 0.30 -6.37
N ARG A 210 8.13 0.86 -5.14
CA ARG A 210 6.99 0.86 -4.15
C ARG A 210 5.93 1.90 -4.54
N GLN A 211 4.65 1.66 -4.28
CA GLN A 211 3.60 2.69 -4.40
C GLN A 211 2.78 2.64 -3.13
N GLN A 212 2.49 3.76 -2.47
CA GLN A 212 1.55 3.75 -1.34
C GLN A 212 0.13 3.86 -1.87
N GLY A 213 -0.65 2.84 -1.57
CA GLY A 213 -2.03 2.70 -1.92
C GLY A 213 -2.55 1.49 -1.17
N PHE A 214 -3.85 1.38 -0.95
CA PHE A 214 -4.40 0.19 -0.33
C PHE A 214 -5.71 -0.18 -1.00
N LEU A 215 -5.96 -1.48 -1.10
CA LEU A 215 -7.19 -2.03 -1.69
C LEU A 215 -8.19 -2.38 -0.60
N TYR A 216 -9.48 -2.04 -0.73
CA TYR A 216 -10.52 -2.39 0.24
C TYR A 216 -11.84 -2.85 -0.40
N ARG A 217 -12.68 -3.55 0.38
CA ARG A 217 -14.01 -4.13 0.06
C ARG A 217 -15.15 -3.43 0.81
N ARG A 218 -16.38 -3.38 0.26
CA ARG A 218 -17.65 -3.39 1.04
C ARG A 218 -18.78 -4.12 0.30
N PRO A 219 -19.77 -4.69 1.00
CA PRO A 219 -21.10 -4.94 0.44
C PRO A 219 -21.94 -3.65 0.53
N ARG A 220 -22.16 -2.97 -0.61
CA ARG A 220 -23.03 -1.79 -0.82
C ARG A 220 -22.57 -0.50 -0.10
N MET A 221 -21.94 0.39 -0.86
CA MET A 221 -21.28 1.60 -0.34
C MET A 221 -21.83 2.90 -0.94
N ARG A 222 -23.15 3.04 -1.07
CA ARG A 222 -23.76 4.30 -1.54
C ARG A 222 -23.84 5.39 -0.45
N ASP A 223 -23.93 5.04 0.83
CA ASP A 223 -24.46 5.98 1.83
C ASP A 223 -23.42 6.58 2.80
N VAL A 224 -22.15 6.14 2.81
CA VAL A 224 -21.19 6.51 3.89
C VAL A 224 -20.18 7.58 3.49
N LEU A 225 -19.68 7.58 2.25
CA LEU A 225 -18.66 8.55 1.81
C LEU A 225 -19.20 9.95 1.50
N GLU A 226 -20.52 10.12 1.34
CA GLU A 226 -21.14 11.45 1.15
C GLU A 226 -21.38 12.19 2.48
N SER A 227 -21.10 11.56 3.63
CA SER A 227 -21.46 12.06 4.97
C SER A 227 -20.29 12.54 5.83
N ARG A 228 -19.05 12.51 5.32
CA ARG A 228 -17.82 12.92 6.03
C ARG A 228 -16.85 13.62 5.09
#